data_AF-A0A7S1E3V6-F1
#
_entry.id   AF-A0A7S1E3V6-F1
#
_cell.length_a   1.000
_cell.length_b   1.000
_cell.length_c   1.000
_cell.angle_alpha   90.00
_cell.angle_beta   90.00
_cell.angle_gamma   90.00
#
_symmetry.space_group_name_H-M   'P 1'
#
loop_
_entity.id
_entity.type
_entity.pdbx_description
1 polymer ?
#
loop_
_entity_poly.entity_id
_entity_poly.type
_entity_poly.pdbx_seq_one_letter_code
_entity_poly.pdbx_strand_id
1 'polypeptide(L)'
;REATKFEKEYIPGPDSEEKAGGPTTAVISLVIEIQGDSTKFEGAGFSLSGTKEVLSSIASDVMVERGDCLNAVEVFWTPSERDEVLTKQDIILDFPELIDL
;
A
#
# COMPACT_ATOMS: atom_id res chain seq x y z
N ARG A 1 -37.47 12.02 -8.46
CA ARG A 1 -36.68 11.29 -9.49
C ARG A 1 -35.33 11.01 -8.87
N GLU A 2 -35.23 9.95 -8.08
CA GLU A 2 -33.95 9.44 -7.60
C GLU A 2 -33.22 8.85 -8.80
N ALA A 3 -32.07 9.43 -9.12
CA ALA A 3 -31.16 8.85 -10.09
C ALA A 3 -30.48 7.68 -9.40
N THR A 4 -30.88 6.47 -9.77
CA THR A 4 -30.18 5.24 -9.46
C THR A 4 -28.77 5.36 -10.04
N LYS A 5 -27.83 5.82 -9.21
CA LYS A 5 -26.41 5.81 -9.49
C LYS A 5 -25.98 4.35 -9.35
N PHE A 6 -26.30 3.54 -10.37
CA PHE A 6 -25.68 2.25 -10.53
C PHE A 6 -24.18 2.51 -10.67
N GLU A 7 -23.44 2.19 -9.62
CA GLU A 7 -22.01 1.91 -9.74
C GLU A 7 -21.91 0.82 -10.79
N LYS A 8 -21.45 1.21 -11.98
CA LYS A 8 -21.27 0.29 -13.07
C LYS A 8 -20.14 -0.62 -12.62
N GLU A 9 -20.51 -1.80 -12.13
CA GLU A 9 -19.59 -2.86 -11.73
C GLU A 9 -18.54 -2.99 -12.83
N TYR A 10 -17.28 -2.72 -12.46
CA TYR A 10 -16.18 -2.80 -13.38
C TYR A 10 -15.98 -4.28 -13.68
N ILE A 11 -16.31 -4.69 -14.91
CA ILE A 11 -16.05 -6.04 -15.39
C ILE A 11 -14.80 -5.93 -16.26
N PRO A 12 -13.66 -6.49 -15.81
CA PRO A 12 -12.44 -6.47 -16.61
C PRO A 12 -12.72 -7.11 -17.97
N GLY A 13 -12.27 -6.46 -19.04
CA GLY A 13 -12.41 -7.00 -20.39
C GLY A 13 -11.60 -8.28 -20.58
N PRO A 14 -11.92 -9.13 -21.57
CA PRO A 14 -11.20 -10.37 -21.84
C PRO A 14 -9.70 -10.18 -22.18
N ASP A 15 -9.30 -8.95 -22.53
CA ASP A 15 -7.91 -8.54 -22.79
C ASP A 15 -7.29 -7.74 -21.65
N SER A 16 -7.96 -7.64 -20.49
CA SER A 16 -7.38 -6.98 -19.31
C SER A 16 -6.20 -7.81 -18.78
N GLU A 17 -5.14 -7.13 -18.35
CA GLU A 17 -3.98 -7.77 -17.70
C GLU A 17 -4.34 -8.34 -16.31
N GLU A 18 -5.55 -8.06 -15.83
CA GLU A 18 -6.16 -8.51 -14.59
C GLU A 18 -6.61 -9.97 -14.71
N LYS A 19 -5.64 -10.87 -14.81
CA LYS A 19 -5.89 -12.31 -14.76
C LYS A 19 -6.15 -12.71 -13.32
N ALA A 20 -7.22 -13.49 -13.10
CA ALA A 20 -7.45 -14.26 -11.88
C ALA A 20 -6.16 -14.92 -11.39
N GLY A 21 -5.72 -14.58 -10.17
CA GLY A 21 -4.50 -15.11 -9.55
C GLY A 21 -3.18 -14.58 -10.15
N GLY A 22 -3.23 -13.44 -10.83
CA GLY A 22 -2.06 -12.69 -11.30
C GLY A 22 -1.35 -11.91 -10.19
N PRO A 23 -0.33 -11.08 -10.52
CA PRO A 23 0.31 -10.20 -9.55
C PRO A 23 -0.71 -9.27 -8.87
N THR A 24 -0.70 -9.23 -7.54
CA THR A 24 -1.58 -8.38 -6.74
C THR A 24 -0.78 -7.27 -6.04
N THR A 25 -1.48 -6.24 -5.61
CA THR A 25 -0.94 -5.20 -4.71
C THR A 25 -1.41 -5.42 -3.26
N ALA A 26 -0.73 -4.77 -2.32
CA ALA A 26 -1.11 -4.73 -0.91
C ALA A 26 -0.98 -3.28 -0.42
N VAL A 27 -1.97 -2.84 0.36
CA VAL A 27 -1.98 -1.51 0.99
C VAL A 27 -1.68 -1.69 2.47
N ILE A 28 -0.59 -1.08 2.93
CA ILE A 28 -0.06 -1.25 4.29
C ILE A 28 0.09 0.14 4.92
N SER A 29 -0.50 0.34 6.09
CA SER A 29 -0.17 1.47 6.96
C SER A 29 0.79 1.02 8.07
N LEU A 30 1.86 1.80 8.24
CA LEU A 30 2.89 1.58 9.24
C LEU A 30 2.95 2.80 10.16
N VAL A 31 2.75 2.58 11.46
CA VAL A 31 3.01 3.59 12.49
C VAL A 31 4.26 3.15 13.25
N ILE A 32 5.35 3.86 13.03
CA ILE A 32 6.67 3.56 13.59
C ILE A 32 7.12 4.66 14.54
N GLU A 33 7.82 4.28 15.60
CA GLU A 33 8.52 5.22 16.48
C GLU A 33 10.00 5.22 16.12
N ILE A 34 10.51 6.42 15.82
CA ILE A 34 11.91 6.61 15.48
C ILE A 34 12.55 7.46 16.58
N GLN A 35 13.47 6.85 17.33
CA GLN A 35 14.30 7.54 18.31
C GLN A 35 15.72 7.71 17.74
N GLY A 36 16.13 8.97 17.57
CA GLY A 36 17.36 9.36 16.87
C GLY A 36 17.04 10.13 15.59
N ASP A 37 17.38 11.42 15.56
CA ASP A 37 17.05 12.36 14.48
C ASP A 37 18.04 12.25 13.29
N SER A 38 18.04 11.11 12.59
CA SER A 38 18.87 10.94 11.38
C SER A 38 18.24 10.17 10.24
N THR A 39 17.02 9.65 10.39
CA THR A 39 16.33 8.94 9.30
C THR A 39 16.00 9.92 8.18
N LYS A 40 16.54 9.67 6.99
CA LYS A 40 16.24 10.44 5.78
C LYS A 40 15.19 9.69 4.97
N PHE A 41 14.07 10.35 4.68
CA PHE A 41 12.98 9.81 3.87
C PHE A 41 13.10 10.15 2.38
N GLU A 42 14.27 10.61 1.95
CA GLU A 42 14.50 11.01 0.55
C GLU A 42 14.21 9.83 -0.40
N GLY A 43 13.28 10.02 -1.35
CA GLY A 43 12.97 9.04 -2.37
C GLY A 43 11.96 7.94 -1.98
N ALA A 44 11.47 7.91 -0.74
CA ALA A 44 10.33 7.06 -0.36
C ALA A 44 9.07 7.48 -1.13
N GLY A 45 8.33 6.51 -1.67
CA GLY A 45 7.13 6.75 -2.49
C GLY A 45 7.41 7.05 -3.97
N PHE A 46 8.57 7.61 -4.32
CA PHE A 46 8.90 7.98 -5.71
C PHE A 46 9.50 6.84 -6.54
N SER A 47 10.17 5.87 -5.89
CA SER A 47 10.74 4.70 -6.56
C SER A 47 10.79 3.48 -5.65
N LEU A 48 10.79 2.28 -6.25
CA LEU A 48 10.93 1.02 -5.50
C LEU A 48 12.28 0.96 -4.77
N SER A 49 13.37 1.38 -5.43
CA SER A 49 14.71 1.40 -4.83
C SER A 49 14.78 2.37 -3.66
N GLY A 50 14.29 3.61 -3.83
CA GLY A 50 14.29 4.62 -2.76
C GLY A 50 13.43 4.20 -1.57
N THR A 51 12.24 3.65 -1.83
CA THR A 51 11.37 3.12 -0.76
C THR A 51 12.03 1.99 0.00
N LYS A 52 12.70 1.05 -0.69
CA LYS A 52 13.44 -0.05 -0.06
C LYS A 52 14.60 0.47 0.80
N GLU A 53 15.36 1.43 0.29
CA GLU A 53 16.49 2.04 1.02
C GLU A 53 16.00 2.71 2.31
N VAL A 54 14.93 3.51 2.24
CA VAL A 54 14.35 4.18 3.40
C VAL A 54 13.83 3.18 4.44
N LEU A 55 13.06 2.15 4.02
CA LEU A 55 12.59 1.11 4.94
C LEU A 55 13.73 0.31 5.57
N SER A 56 14.81 0.07 4.82
CA SER A 56 15.99 -0.65 5.32
C SER A 56 16.80 0.20 6.31
N SER A 57 16.91 1.51 6.08
CA SER A 57 17.50 2.47 7.02
C SER A 57 16.68 2.56 8.29
N ILE A 58 15.35 2.69 8.20
CA ILE A 58 14.46 2.65 9.36
C ILE A 58 14.69 1.37 10.18
N ALA A 59 14.74 0.21 9.53
CA ALA A 59 14.96 -1.06 10.22
C ALA A 59 16.34 -1.19 10.89
N SER A 60 17.36 -0.50 10.36
CA SER A 60 18.75 -0.63 10.82
C SER A 60 19.19 0.45 11.82
N ASP A 61 18.68 1.67 11.65
CA ASP A 61 19.15 2.86 12.36
C ASP A 61 18.28 3.22 13.58
N VAL A 62 17.08 2.64 13.68
CA VAL A 62 16.16 2.98 14.75
C VAL A 62 16.64 2.41 16.10
N MET A 63 16.86 3.31 17.05
CA MET A 63 17.41 2.98 18.37
C MET A 63 16.34 3.26 19.43
N VAL A 64 15.32 2.39 19.52
CA VAL A 64 14.31 2.49 20.57
C VAL A 64 14.85 1.89 21.87
N GLU A 65 14.65 2.58 23.00
CA GLU A 65 15.13 2.20 24.34
C GLU A 65 14.72 0.78 24.80
N ARG A 66 13.83 0.09 24.07
CA ARG A 66 13.37 -1.28 24.33
C ARG A 66 13.39 -2.21 23.11
N GLY A 67 13.87 -1.75 21.97
CA GLY A 67 13.96 -2.55 20.72
C GLY A 67 12.65 -2.74 19.95
N ASP A 68 11.53 -2.19 20.43
CA ASP A 68 10.23 -2.29 19.77
C ASP A 68 9.97 -1.03 18.91
N CYS A 69 10.30 -1.08 17.62
CA CYS A 69 10.23 0.09 16.72
C CYS A 69 8.88 0.23 16.00
N LEU A 70 8.13 -0.87 15.95
CA LEU A 70 6.83 -0.96 15.30
C LEU A 70 5.74 -0.84 16.36
N ASN A 71 5.01 0.27 16.36
CA ASN A 71 3.89 0.47 17.28
C ASN A 71 2.62 -0.18 16.76
N ALA A 72 2.36 -0.07 15.45
CA ALA A 72 1.23 -0.70 14.81
C ALA A 72 1.51 -0.94 13.33
N VAL A 73 1.01 -2.07 12.84
CA VAL A 73 0.86 -2.36 11.42
C VAL A 73 -0.60 -2.68 11.14
N GLU A 74 -1.15 -2.04 10.13
CA GLU A 74 -2.50 -2.32 9.66
C GLU A 74 -2.43 -2.73 8.19
N VAL A 75 -3.01 -3.90 7.91
CA VAL A 75 -3.16 -4.41 6.55
C VAL A 75 -4.61 -4.15 6.16
N PHE A 76 -4.83 -3.20 5.26
CA PHE A 76 -6.18 -2.81 4.89
C PHE A 76 -6.83 -3.78 3.91
N TRP A 77 -6.02 -4.54 3.18
CA TRP A 77 -6.52 -5.52 2.22
C TRP A 77 -5.59 -6.72 2.10
N THR A 78 -6.19 -7.91 2.05
CA THR A 78 -5.54 -9.17 1.71
C THR A 78 -6.49 -10.00 0.85
N PRO A 79 -5.98 -10.77 -0.12
CA PRO A 79 -6.82 -11.65 -0.89
C PRO A 79 -7.43 -12.73 0.03
N SER A 80 -8.75 -12.88 0.00
CA SER A 80 -9.47 -13.95 0.67
C SER A 80 -9.45 -15.24 -0.15
N GLU A 81 -9.36 -15.11 -1.48
CA GLU A 81 -9.29 -16.22 -2.43
C GLU A 81 -8.04 -16.13 -3.31
N ARG A 82 -7.60 -17.28 -3.84
CA ARG A 82 -6.35 -17.37 -4.62
C ARG A 82 -6.38 -16.56 -5.92
N ASP A 83 -7.56 -16.41 -6.50
CA ASP A 83 -7.77 -15.69 -7.74
C ASP A 83 -8.01 -14.19 -7.55
N GLU A 84 -8.19 -13.75 -6.30
CA GLU A 84 -8.43 -12.37 -5.96
C GLU A 84 -7.16 -11.52 -6.15
N VAL A 85 -7.31 -10.42 -6.87
CA VAL A 85 -6.23 -9.47 -7.14
C VAL A 85 -6.72 -8.06 -6.84
N LEU A 86 -5.91 -7.29 -6.13
CA LEU A 86 -6.14 -5.87 -5.91
C LEU A 86 -5.49 -5.10 -7.05
N THR A 87 -6.30 -4.40 -7.83
CA THR A 87 -5.84 -3.60 -8.95
C THR A 87 -5.49 -2.19 -8.49
N LYS A 88 -4.74 -1.44 -9.32
CA LYS A 88 -4.49 -0.02 -9.04
C LYS A 88 -5.77 0.80 -8.98
N GLN A 89 -6.78 0.42 -9.76
CA GLN A 89 -8.04 1.15 -9.82
C GLN A 89 -8.85 0.92 -8.54
N ASP A 90 -8.84 -0.31 -8.01
CA ASP A 90 -9.44 -0.63 -6.71
C ASP A 90 -8.77 0.15 -5.57
N ILE A 91 -7.43 0.21 -5.58
CA ILE A 91 -6.67 1.03 -4.61
C ILE A 91 -7.12 2.50 -4.66
N ILE A 92 -7.28 3.07 -5.85
CA ILE A 92 -7.67 4.48 -5.99
C ILE A 92 -9.11 4.72 -5.50
N LEU A 93 -10.00 3.75 -5.67
CA LEU A 93 -11.39 3.85 -5.22
C LEU A 93 -11.49 3.77 -3.70
N ASP A 94 -10.75 2.83 -3.09
CA ASP A 94 -10.81 2.55 -1.65
C ASP A 94 -9.88 3.46 -0.82
N PHE A 95 -8.77 3.91 -1.41
CA PHE A 95 -7.71 4.73 -0.80
C PHE A 95 -7.34 5.92 -1.72
N PRO A 96 -8.25 6.88 -1.93
CA PRO A 96 -8.04 8.00 -2.85
C PRO A 96 -6.86 8.90 -2.46
N GLU A 97 -6.43 8.88 -1.20
CA GLU A 97 -5.22 9.56 -0.72
C GLU A 97 -3.91 9.02 -1.32
N LEU A 98 -3.93 7.83 -1.92
CA LEU A 98 -2.78 7.23 -2.60
C LEU A 98 -2.66 7.66 -4.07
N ILE A 99 -3.55 8.51 -4.56
CA ILE A 99 -3.42 9.15 -5.88
C ILE A 99 -2.29 10.18 -5.82
N ASP A 100 -1.13 9.86 -6.42
CA ASP A 100 -0.12 10.87 -6.74
C ASP A 100 -0.70 11.86 -7.78
N LEU A 101 -0.71 13.15 -7.45
CA LEU A 101 -1.12 14.26 -8.34
C LEU A 101 -0.10 14.55 -9.44
#